data_AF-A0A367GI81-F1
#
_entry.id   AF-A0A367GI81-F1
#
_cell.length_a   1.000
_cell.length_b   1.000
_cell.length_c   1.000
_cell.angle_alpha   90.00
_cell.angle_beta   90.00
_cell.angle_gamma   90.00
#
_symmetry.space_group_name_H-M   'P 1'
#
loop_
_entity.id
_entity.type
_entity.pdbx_description
1 polymer ?
#
loop_
_entity_poly.entity_id
_entity_poly.type
_entity_poly.pdbx_seq_one_letter_code
_entity_poly.pdbx_strand_id
1 'polypeptide(L)'
;MTIRQFRRLSRARRRQIIDSIEDPLTQRVLRCAFLGPGKRSWVQVALIIGGDNTPNTVCQIAHRGLNSVTFARENHDTIEP
;
A
#
# COMPACT_ATOMS: atom_id res chain seq x y z
N MET A 1 6.74 6.48 1.35
CA MET A 1 5.85 7.01 0.28
C MET A 1 4.47 7.28 0.86
N THR A 2 3.79 8.38 0.50
CA THR A 2 2.44 8.67 1.03
C THR A 2 1.35 7.81 0.36
N ILE A 3 0.22 7.59 1.05
CA ILE A 3 -0.96 6.89 0.48
C ILE A 3 -1.48 7.58 -0.79
N ARG A 4 -1.44 8.93 -0.82
CA ARG A 4 -1.87 9.70 -2.01
C ARG A 4 -0.98 9.42 -3.21
N GLN A 5 0.33 9.40 -3.03
CA GLN A 5 1.29 9.02 -4.08
C GLN A 5 1.07 7.58 -4.53
N PHE A 6 0.91 6.65 -3.58
CA PHE A 6 0.67 5.25 -3.89
C PHE A 6 -0.59 5.02 -4.72
N ARG A 7 -1.69 5.72 -4.38
CA ARG A 7 -2.97 5.64 -5.13
C ARG A 7 -2.84 6.10 -6.59
N ARG A 8 -1.87 6.95 -6.92
CA ARG A 8 -1.63 7.43 -8.29
C ARG A 8 -0.86 6.43 -9.15
N LEU A 9 -0.22 5.44 -8.55
CA LEU A 9 0.50 4.40 -9.29
C LEU A 9 -0.49 3.48 -10.03
N SER A 10 -0.01 2.92 -11.15
CA SER A 10 -0.75 1.90 -11.89
C SER A 10 -1.09 0.71 -10.99
N ARG A 11 -2.17 0.00 -11.30
CA ARG A 11 -2.58 -1.19 -10.53
C ARG A 11 -1.47 -2.25 -10.50
N ALA A 12 -0.77 -2.43 -11.62
CA ALA A 12 0.37 -3.35 -11.73
C ALA A 12 1.54 -2.94 -10.81
N ARG A 13 1.91 -1.65 -10.80
CA ARG A 13 2.97 -1.17 -9.92
C ARG A 13 2.61 -1.28 -8.44
N ARG A 14 1.36 -0.95 -8.08
CA ARG A 14 0.85 -1.16 -6.71
C ARG A 14 0.92 -2.63 -6.29
N ARG A 15 0.57 -3.56 -7.19
CA ARG A 15 0.65 -5.00 -6.96
C ARG A 15 2.10 -5.42 -6.68
N GLN A 16 3.04 -5.05 -7.54
CA GLN A 16 4.48 -5.34 -7.35
C GLN A 16 5.00 -4.89 -5.99
N ILE A 17 4.70 -3.63 -5.61
CA ILE A 17 5.12 -3.07 -4.31
C ILE A 17 4.50 -3.83 -3.14
N ILE A 18 3.22 -4.22 -3.25
CA ILE A 18 2.56 -4.96 -2.17
C ILE A 18 3.13 -6.38 -2.07
N ASP A 19 3.40 -7.01 -3.20
CA ASP A 19 3.93 -8.38 -3.24
C ASP A 19 5.36 -8.45 -2.69
N SER A 20 6.12 -7.34 -2.67
CA SER A 20 7.47 -7.27 -2.06
C SER A 20 7.47 -7.02 -0.55
N ILE A 21 6.31 -6.84 0.10
CA ILE A 21 6.23 -6.63 1.55
C ILE A 21 6.26 -7.97 2.28
N GLU A 22 7.24 -8.12 3.18
CA GLU A 22 7.44 -9.34 3.96
C GLU A 22 6.38 -9.55 5.03
N ASP A 23 5.97 -8.50 5.76
CA ASP A 23 4.96 -8.62 6.81
C ASP A 23 3.59 -9.03 6.24
N PRO A 24 3.08 -10.24 6.54
CA PRO A 24 1.86 -10.74 5.93
C PRO A 24 0.62 -9.90 6.25
N LEU A 25 0.56 -9.31 7.46
CA LEU A 25 -0.56 -8.46 7.87
C LEU A 25 -0.57 -7.16 7.08
N THR A 26 0.55 -6.46 6.99
CA THR A 26 0.72 -5.25 6.17
C THR A 26 0.37 -5.54 4.73
N GLN A 27 0.90 -6.63 4.18
CA GLN A 27 0.59 -7.05 2.81
C GLN A 27 -0.91 -7.25 2.60
N ARG A 28 -1.59 -7.96 3.51
CA ARG A 28 -3.04 -8.21 3.44
C ARG A 28 -3.85 -6.91 3.55
N VAL A 29 -3.49 -6.02 4.47
CA VAL A 29 -4.11 -4.69 4.64
C VAL A 29 -4.02 -3.89 3.33
N LEU A 30 -2.84 -3.82 2.72
CA LEU A 30 -2.63 -3.07 1.49
C LEU A 30 -3.34 -3.70 0.29
N ARG A 31 -3.34 -5.04 0.17
CA ARG A 31 -4.13 -5.73 -0.87
C ARG A 31 -5.62 -5.40 -0.74
N CYS A 32 -6.16 -5.44 0.48
CA CYS A 32 -7.55 -5.10 0.72
C CYS A 32 -7.86 -3.64 0.38
N ALA A 33 -7.01 -2.70 0.80
CA ALA A 33 -7.24 -1.27 0.65
C ALA A 33 -7.05 -0.76 -0.78
N PHE A 34 -6.12 -1.33 -1.55
CA PHE A 34 -5.66 -0.74 -2.81
C PHE A 34 -5.83 -1.63 -4.04
N LEU A 35 -6.04 -2.94 -3.87
CA LEU A 35 -6.22 -3.88 -4.97
C LEU A 35 -7.63 -4.51 -4.99
N GLY A 36 -8.46 -4.25 -3.99
CA GLY A 36 -9.87 -4.64 -3.99
C GLY A 36 -10.69 -3.96 -5.11
N PRO A 37 -11.94 -4.41 -5.34
CA PRO A 37 -12.89 -3.72 -6.20
C PRO A 37 -13.25 -2.36 -5.61
N GLY A 38 -13.01 -1.30 -6.38
CA GLY A 38 -13.33 0.08 -5.99
C GLY A 38 -12.49 0.65 -4.84
N LYS A 39 -12.91 1.81 -4.35
CA LYS A 39 -12.31 2.45 -3.18
C LYS A 39 -12.97 1.90 -1.91
N ARG A 40 -12.18 1.45 -0.94
CA ARG A 40 -12.67 1.01 0.37
C ARG A 40 -12.35 2.03 1.45
N SER A 41 -13.29 2.24 2.37
CA SER A 41 -13.04 3.00 3.60
C SER A 41 -12.18 2.17 4.57
N TRP A 42 -11.51 2.82 5.52
CA TRP A 42 -10.74 2.11 6.54
C TRP A 42 -11.63 1.24 7.44
N VAL A 43 -12.90 1.61 7.63
CA VAL A 43 -13.90 0.78 8.32
C VAL A 43 -14.11 -0.54 7.58
N GLN A 44 -14.32 -0.49 6.26
CA GLN A 44 -14.48 -1.71 5.46
C GLN A 44 -13.21 -2.57 5.47
N VAL A 45 -12.04 -1.94 5.42
CA VAL A 45 -10.77 -2.68 5.50
C VAL A 45 -10.64 -3.37 6.85
N ALA A 46 -10.90 -2.68 7.97
CA ALA A 46 -10.87 -3.24 9.31
C ALA A 46 -11.80 -4.46 9.45
N LEU A 47 -13.04 -4.36 8.96
CA LEU A 47 -14.00 -5.47 8.95
C LEU A 47 -13.52 -6.69 8.15
N ILE A 48 -12.84 -6.47 7.01
CA ILE A 48 -12.30 -7.57 6.17
C ILE A 48 -11.09 -8.25 6.82
N ILE A 49 -10.28 -7.48 7.55
CA ILE A 49 -9.11 -8.02 8.25
C ILE A 49 -9.55 -8.79 9.50
N GLY A 50 -10.51 -8.26 10.27
CA GLY A 50 -10.99 -8.86 11.51
C GLY A 50 -9.96 -8.78 12.65
N GLY A 51 -10.15 -9.56 13.71
CA GLY A 51 -9.19 -9.70 14.81
C GLY A 51 -8.91 -8.38 15.56
N ASP A 52 -9.97 -7.73 16.03
CA ASP A 52 -9.95 -6.48 16.82
C ASP A 52 -9.22 -5.29 16.17
N ASN A 53 -8.96 -5.38 14.86
CA ASN A 53 -8.40 -4.27 14.11
C ASN A 53 -9.41 -3.13 14.01
N THR A 54 -9.02 -1.94 14.49
CA THR A 54 -9.81 -0.73 14.30
C THR A 54 -9.49 -0.08 12.95
N PRO A 55 -10.35 0.83 12.44
CA PRO A 55 -10.04 1.62 11.24
C PRO A 55 -8.72 2.39 11.34
N ASN A 56 -8.38 2.88 12.55
CA ASN A 56 -7.13 3.59 12.79
C ASN A 56 -5.93 2.64 12.75
N THR A 57 -6.06 1.45 13.34
CA THR A 57 -5.00 0.42 13.33
C THR A 57 -4.60 0.05 11.90
N VAL A 58 -5.57 -0.30 11.05
CA VAL A 58 -5.27 -0.67 9.65
C VAL A 58 -4.75 0.50 8.82
N CYS A 59 -5.17 1.73 9.11
CA CYS A 59 -4.64 2.93 8.50
C CYS A 59 -3.14 3.10 8.86
N GLN A 60 -2.78 2.96 10.14
CA GLN A 60 -1.40 3.05 10.60
C GLN A 60 -0.53 1.95 10.01
N ILE A 61 -1.02 0.71 9.93
CA ILE A 61 -0.32 -0.40 9.26
C ILE A 61 -0.03 -0.04 7.80
N ALA A 62 -1.02 0.47 7.06
CA ALA A 62 -0.84 0.88 5.67
C ALA A 62 0.20 2.00 5.54
N HIS A 63 0.16 3.01 6.42
CA HIS A 63 1.14 4.10 6.43
C HIS A 63 2.56 3.60 6.71
N ARG A 64 2.75 2.73 7.71
CA ARG A 64 4.06 2.15 8.05
C ARG A 64 4.59 1.31 6.90
N GLY A 65 3.77 0.40 6.35
CA GLY A 65 4.16 -0.44 5.23
C GLY A 65 4.66 0.35 4.03
N LEU A 66 3.95 1.40 3.62
CA LEU A 66 4.35 2.24 2.48
C LEU A 66 5.55 3.16 2.77
N ASN A 67 5.87 3.39 4.04
CA ASN A 67 7.06 4.13 4.45
C ASN A 67 8.29 3.23 4.53
N SER A 68 8.12 1.95 4.89
CA SER A 68 9.19 0.95 4.91
C SER A 68 9.63 0.52 3.51
N VAL A 69 8.79 0.68 2.49
CA VAL A 69 9.22 0.47 1.09
C VAL A 69 10.13 1.63 0.68
N THR A 70 11.44 1.39 0.78
CA THR A 70 12.47 2.20 0.13
C THR A 70 12.36 1.99 -1.36
N PHE A 71 11.77 2.97 -2.05
CA PHE A 71 11.96 3.07 -3.49
C PHE A 71 13.42 3.43 -3.69
N ALA A 72 14.21 2.50 -4.22
CA ALA A 72 15.35 2.91 -5.04
C ALA A 72 14.73 3.86 -6.08
N ARG A 73 14.99 5.16 -5.90
CA ARG A 73 14.59 6.21 -6.81
C ARG A 73 15.08 5.72 -8.16
N GLU A 74 14.16 5.30 -9.03
CA GLU A 74 14.52 4.88 -10.38
C GLU A 74 15.34 6.04 -10.94
N ASN A 75 16.63 5.77 -11.18
CA ASN A 75 17.53 6.71 -11.79
C ASN A 75 16.83 7.19 -13.06
N HIS A 76 16.63 8.50 -13.12
CA HIS A 76 16.24 9.19 -14.33
C HIS A 76 17.49 9.18 -15.21
N ASP A 77 17.86 8.00 -15.73
CA ASP A 77 18.90 7.89 -16.74
C ASP A 77 18.35 8.41 -18.07
N THR A 78 19.18 9.24 -18.70
CA THR A 78 19.05 9.86 -20.04
C THR A 78 18.05 11.02 -20.12
N ILE A 79 18.42 12.21 -20.61
CA ILE A 79 19.17 12.49 -21.84
C ILE A 79 20.13 13.67 -21.62
N GLU A 80 21.43 13.46 -21.87
CA GLU A 80 22.37 14.54 -22.19
C GLU A 80 22.34 14.78 -23.72
N PRO A 81 22.32 16.04 -24.19
CA PRO A 81 22.89 16.43 -25.47
C PRO A 81 24.34 16.91 -25.36
#